data_AF-A0A939Z0S3-F1
#
_entry.id   AF-A0A939Z0S3-F1
#
_cell.length_a   1.000
_cell.length_b   1.000
_cell.length_c   1.000
_cell.angle_alpha   90.00
_cell.angle_beta   90.00
_cell.angle_gamma   90.00
#
_symmetry.space_group_name_H-M   'P 1'
#
loop_
_entity.id
_entity.type
_entity.pdbx_description
1 polymer ?
#
loop_
_entity_poly.entity_id
_entity_poly.type
_entity_poly.pdbx_seq_one_letter_code
_entity_poly.pdbx_strand_id
1 'polypeptide(L)'
;YDGMRSAAQYKLIAGAALVVAGLAVYKSCGARLVRLYLHEGSESGSIEETMKCALEYIDVMLWGLLPFTLTAVYSSTLRETGQTVVPMAAGISAVAVNLALNYTLIFGHFGAPAMGIRGAALATVISRFVELFIIAGYAHAHARRYAFMKGLYTRWRIPARLAKQITVQGTPLMLNEMFWAIGMTILNQCYSTRGLDAVAAVNISSTIFNVFSIVFMALGGSVGIIVGQMLGAGDMDAARDADNKLIAFSVAASVLTGAALIAVAPLFPAAYNTTSAVRAIAASLIRMNACVMPLHAFAHASYFTLRSGGESGVTFVFDSGFTWAVQIPAALALSRLTSLPVVPLCTLCAGLNILKCALGFALVRRGRWLKNLVTE
;
A
#
# COMPACT_ATOMS: atom_id res chain seq x y z
N TYR A 1 10.16 26.82 6.33
CA TYR A 1 10.17 25.85 7.45
C TYR A 1 8.86 25.82 8.26
N ASP A 2 8.20 26.96 8.52
CA ASP A 2 6.88 26.95 9.21
C ASP A 2 5.78 26.20 8.45
N GLY A 3 5.83 26.17 7.11
CA GLY A 3 4.94 25.35 6.28
C GLY A 3 5.09 23.84 6.54
N MET A 4 6.34 23.34 6.58
CA MET A 4 6.61 21.93 6.92
C MET A 4 6.21 21.58 8.36
N ARG A 5 6.41 22.50 9.31
CA ARG A 5 5.92 22.30 10.69
C ARG A 5 4.39 22.19 10.71
N SER A 6 3.70 23.10 10.04
CA SER A 6 2.23 23.12 10.00
C SER A 6 1.66 21.89 9.28
N ALA A 7 2.35 21.40 8.23
CA ALA A 7 2.01 20.16 7.55
C ALA A 7 2.22 18.94 8.47
N ALA A 8 3.34 18.87 9.21
CA ALA A 8 3.57 17.81 10.18
C ALA A 8 2.53 17.81 11.31
N GLN A 9 2.15 18.99 11.82
CA GLN A 9 1.07 19.14 12.80
C GLN A 9 -0.28 18.68 12.24
N TYR A 10 -0.61 19.05 11.01
CA TYR A 10 -1.82 18.58 10.34
C TYR A 10 -1.82 17.04 10.22
N LYS A 11 -0.72 16.44 9.79
CA LYS A 11 -0.57 14.97 9.69
C LYS A 11 -0.78 14.29 11.04
N LEU A 12 -0.27 14.85 12.13
CA LEU A 12 -0.48 14.32 13.48
C LEU A 12 -1.96 14.37 13.90
N ILE A 13 -2.64 15.49 13.65
CA ILE A 13 -4.08 15.64 13.98
C ILE A 13 -4.93 14.69 13.13
N ALA A 14 -4.70 14.67 11.82
CA ALA A 14 -5.41 13.77 10.91
C ALA A 14 -5.16 12.29 11.26
N GLY A 15 -3.91 11.93 11.57
CA GLY A 15 -3.56 10.59 12.04
C GLY A 15 -4.27 10.22 13.34
N ALA A 16 -4.29 11.12 14.32
CA ALA A 16 -5.01 10.89 15.58
C ALA A 16 -6.53 10.73 15.35
N ALA A 17 -7.13 11.56 14.50
CA ALA A 17 -8.54 11.44 14.14
C ALA A 17 -8.84 10.09 13.47
N LEU A 18 -7.96 9.61 12.58
CA LEU A 18 -8.09 8.29 11.95
C LEU A 18 -7.96 7.14 12.94
N VAL A 19 -7.05 7.24 13.92
CA VAL A 19 -6.94 6.24 15.01
C VAL A 19 -8.23 6.19 15.82
N VAL A 20 -8.76 7.36 16.22
CA VAL A 20 -10.01 7.45 16.98
C VAL A 20 -11.18 6.88 16.18
N ALA A 21 -11.29 7.21 14.89
CA ALA A 21 -12.31 6.68 13.99
C ALA A 21 -12.18 5.15 13.84
N GLY A 22 -10.96 4.63 13.63
CA GLY A 22 -10.71 3.19 13.53
C GLY A 22 -11.08 2.44 14.82
N LEU A 23 -10.74 2.99 15.98
CA LEU A 23 -11.13 2.44 17.28
C LEU A 23 -12.65 2.47 17.48
N ALA A 24 -13.33 3.54 17.05
CA ALA A 24 -14.78 3.66 17.13
C ALA A 24 -15.51 2.67 16.22
N VAL A 25 -14.99 2.43 15.00
CA VAL A 25 -15.52 1.42 14.07
C VAL A 25 -15.31 0.02 14.63
N TYR A 26 -14.14 -0.27 15.21
CA TYR A 26 -13.91 -1.58 15.83
C TYR A 26 -14.82 -1.80 17.04
N LYS A 27 -14.98 -0.80 17.92
CA LYS A 27 -15.89 -0.91 19.07
C LYS A 27 -17.35 -1.09 18.67
N SER A 28 -17.79 -0.50 17.55
CA SER A 28 -19.19 -0.58 17.09
C SER A 28 -19.48 -1.83 16.25
N CYS A 29 -18.55 -2.26 15.40
CA CYS A 29 -18.79 -3.30 14.40
C CYS A 29 -17.73 -4.42 14.37
N GLY A 30 -16.71 -4.41 15.23
CA GLY A 30 -15.57 -5.33 15.17
C GLY A 30 -15.95 -6.81 15.16
N ALA A 31 -16.81 -7.23 16.09
CA ALA A 31 -17.28 -8.62 16.15
C ALA A 31 -18.12 -9.02 14.90
N ARG A 32 -18.92 -8.08 14.36
CA ARG A 32 -19.70 -8.31 13.13
C ARG A 32 -18.80 -8.42 11.89
N LEU A 33 -17.75 -7.60 11.82
CA LEU A 33 -16.75 -7.64 10.75
C LEU A 33 -15.98 -8.95 10.76
N VAL A 34 -15.53 -9.42 11.93
CA VAL A 34 -14.83 -10.72 12.02
C VAL A 34 -15.75 -11.88 11.62
N ARG A 35 -17.02 -11.83 12.03
CA ARG A 35 -18.01 -12.86 11.67
C ARG A 35 -18.30 -12.93 10.17
N LEU A 36 -18.22 -11.82 9.44
CA LEU A 36 -18.40 -11.79 7.98
C LEU A 36 -17.32 -12.58 7.22
N TYR A 37 -16.15 -12.80 7.82
CA TYR A 37 -15.05 -13.57 7.22
C TYR A 37 -15.05 -15.06 7.61
N LEU A 38 -15.85 -15.46 8.61
CA LEU A 38 -16.00 -16.86 9.04
C LEU A 38 -17.09 -17.54 8.21
N HIS A 39 -16.70 -18.36 7.24
CA HIS A 39 -17.62 -19.22 6.48
C HIS A 39 -17.46 -20.68 6.94
N GLU A 40 -18.55 -21.44 6.97
CA GLU A 40 -18.66 -22.84 7.45
C GLU A 40 -17.82 -23.88 6.68
N GLY A 41 -16.87 -23.46 5.82
CA GLY A 41 -16.21 -24.32 4.84
C GLY A 41 -14.84 -24.89 5.21
N SER A 42 -14.33 -24.70 6.44
CA SER A 42 -13.02 -25.26 6.83
C SER A 42 -13.19 -26.41 7.84
N GLU A 43 -12.91 -27.64 7.40
CA GLU A 43 -12.99 -28.92 8.12
C GLU A 43 -12.14 -29.05 9.42
N SER A 44 -11.67 -27.97 10.04
CA SER A 44 -10.75 -28.08 11.18
C SER A 44 -10.76 -26.89 12.16
N GLY A 45 -11.91 -26.62 12.78
CA GLY A 45 -11.97 -25.78 13.96
C GLY A 45 -13.38 -25.34 14.31
N SER A 46 -13.72 -25.28 15.60
CA SER A 46 -14.99 -24.67 15.99
C SER A 46 -14.95 -23.17 15.62
N ILE A 47 -16.02 -22.69 14.98
CA ILE A 47 -16.15 -21.29 14.55
C ILE A 47 -15.97 -20.35 15.75
N GLU A 48 -16.41 -20.79 16.93
CA GLU A 48 -16.30 -20.07 18.19
C GLU A 48 -14.86 -19.93 18.70
N GLU A 49 -14.04 -21.00 18.65
CA GLU A 49 -12.62 -20.90 19.03
C GLU A 49 -11.83 -20.01 18.07
N THR A 50 -12.11 -20.13 16.77
CA THR A 50 -11.48 -19.28 15.75
C THR A 50 -11.85 -17.81 15.96
N MET A 51 -13.12 -17.53 16.29
CA MET A 51 -13.59 -16.18 16.60
C MET A 51 -12.92 -15.64 17.87
N LYS A 52 -12.79 -16.45 18.91
CA LYS A 52 -12.10 -16.03 20.16
C LYS A 52 -10.63 -15.70 19.90
N CYS A 53 -9.92 -16.54 19.17
CA CYS A 53 -8.52 -16.30 18.81
C CYS A 53 -8.36 -15.02 17.96
N ALA A 54 -9.27 -14.80 17.01
CA ALA A 54 -9.26 -13.60 16.18
C ALA A 54 -9.51 -12.32 16.99
N LEU A 55 -10.44 -12.35 17.95
CA LEU A 55 -10.71 -11.21 18.83
C LEU A 55 -9.50 -10.91 19.74
N GLU A 56 -8.92 -11.92 20.38
CA GLU A 56 -7.72 -11.75 21.21
C GLU A 56 -6.54 -11.18 20.41
N TYR A 57 -6.36 -11.60 19.16
CA TYR A 57 -5.34 -11.07 18.27
C TYR A 57 -5.59 -9.59 17.93
N ILE A 58 -6.83 -9.25 17.55
CA ILE A 58 -7.16 -7.88 17.15
C ILE A 58 -7.06 -6.94 18.35
N ASP A 59 -7.54 -7.32 19.53
CA ASP A 59 -7.47 -6.52 20.74
C ASP A 59 -6.03 -6.10 21.08
N VAL A 60 -5.06 -7.01 20.91
CA VAL A 60 -3.65 -6.69 21.05
C VAL A 60 -3.17 -5.78 19.92
N MET A 61 -3.52 -6.08 18.67
CA MET A 61 -3.12 -5.28 17.50
C MET A 61 -3.62 -3.84 17.53
N LEU A 62 -4.75 -3.55 18.20
CA LEU A 62 -5.26 -2.18 18.33
C LEU A 62 -4.25 -1.25 19.02
N TRP A 63 -3.44 -1.76 19.94
CA TRP A 63 -2.36 -0.99 20.57
C TRP A 63 -1.27 -0.59 19.56
N GLY A 64 -1.14 -1.30 18.44
CA GLY A 64 -0.21 -1.02 17.35
C GLY A 64 -0.65 0.13 16.42
N LEU A 65 -1.93 0.53 16.42
CA LEU A 65 -2.44 1.61 15.56
C LEU A 65 -1.76 2.95 15.87
N LEU A 66 -1.56 3.26 17.15
CA LEU A 66 -0.93 4.50 17.57
C LEU A 66 0.55 4.60 17.13
N PRO A 67 1.45 3.63 17.43
CA PRO A 67 2.81 3.70 16.96
C PRO A 67 2.91 3.61 15.43
N PHE A 68 2.01 2.88 14.77
CA PHE A 68 1.96 2.82 13.31
C PHE A 68 1.69 4.20 12.67
N THR A 69 0.66 4.91 13.14
CA THR A 69 0.32 6.23 12.60
C THR A 69 1.41 7.26 12.86
N LEU A 70 1.97 7.30 14.07
CA LEU A 70 3.09 8.19 14.38
C LEU A 70 4.32 7.88 13.51
N THR A 71 4.65 6.60 13.36
CA THR A 71 5.74 6.16 12.49
C THR A 71 5.53 6.60 11.05
N ALA A 72 4.32 6.46 10.51
CA ALA A 72 3.98 6.91 9.17
C ALA A 72 4.13 8.43 9.01
N VAL A 73 3.74 9.22 10.02
CA VAL A 73 3.91 10.69 10.01
C VAL A 73 5.39 11.06 9.98
N TYR A 74 6.20 10.55 10.91
CA TYR A 74 7.62 10.88 10.94
C TYR A 74 8.38 10.36 9.72
N SER A 75 8.11 9.12 9.30
CA SER A 75 8.74 8.50 8.14
C SER A 75 8.42 9.27 6.85
N SER A 76 7.17 9.68 6.64
CA SER A 76 6.80 10.51 5.49
C SER A 76 7.48 11.88 5.53
N THR A 77 7.48 12.57 6.67
CA THR A 77 8.12 13.89 6.79
C THR A 77 9.64 13.83 6.60
N LEU A 78 10.32 12.80 7.10
CA LEU A 78 11.76 12.64 6.87
C LEU A 78 12.08 12.40 5.39
N ARG A 79 11.29 11.56 4.71
CA ARG A 79 11.42 11.33 3.27
C ARG A 79 11.19 12.59 2.45
N GLU A 80 10.22 13.41 2.83
CA GLU A 80 9.95 14.73 2.21
C GLU A 80 11.12 15.73 2.40
N THR A 81 11.95 15.54 3.43
CA THR A 81 13.20 16.32 3.63
C THR A 81 14.43 15.70 2.95
N GLY A 82 14.25 14.65 2.14
CA GLY A 82 15.34 13.95 1.44
C GLY A 82 16.10 12.94 2.31
N GLN A 83 15.60 12.62 3.51
CA GLN A 83 16.24 11.70 4.45
C GLN A 83 15.51 10.35 4.46
N THR A 84 15.98 9.44 3.60
CA THR A 84 15.37 8.11 3.38
C THR A 84 16.04 7.00 4.18
N VAL A 85 17.32 7.18 4.56
CA VAL A 85 18.14 6.16 5.25
C VAL A 85 17.62 5.85 6.65
N VAL A 86 17.17 6.87 7.39
CA VAL A 86 16.70 6.70 8.77
C VAL A 86 15.40 5.90 8.84
N PRO A 87 14.35 6.22 8.06
CA PRO A 87 13.18 5.36 7.95
C PRO A 87 13.50 3.92 7.54
N MET A 88 14.47 3.73 6.63
CA MET A 88 14.89 2.40 6.19
C MET A 88 15.56 1.60 7.32
N ALA A 89 16.52 2.20 8.03
CA ALA A 89 17.22 1.56 9.14
C ALA A 89 16.27 1.21 10.29
N ALA A 90 15.30 2.09 10.59
CA ALA A 90 14.26 1.81 11.58
C ALA A 90 13.36 0.64 11.17
N GLY A 91 12.93 0.59 9.90
CA GLY A 91 12.13 -0.51 9.37
C GLY A 91 12.86 -1.86 9.43
N ILE A 92 14.14 -1.89 9.04
CA ILE A 92 14.97 -3.11 9.15
C ILE A 92 15.11 -3.56 10.60
N SER A 93 15.38 -2.62 11.52
CA SER A 93 15.50 -2.91 12.95
C SER A 93 14.19 -3.45 13.52
N ALA A 94 13.06 -2.88 13.11
CA ALA A 94 11.73 -3.35 13.51
C ALA A 94 11.46 -4.77 13.02
N VAL A 95 11.81 -5.10 11.78
CA VAL A 95 11.67 -6.46 11.23
C VAL A 95 12.56 -7.45 11.99
N ALA A 96 13.81 -7.09 12.28
CA ALA A 96 14.73 -7.94 13.05
C ALA A 96 14.20 -8.22 14.47
N VAL A 97 13.72 -7.18 15.17
CA VAL A 97 13.09 -7.33 16.48
C VAL A 97 11.82 -8.17 16.39
N ASN A 98 11.00 -7.96 15.38
CA ASN A 98 9.78 -8.74 15.18
C ASN A 98 10.10 -10.23 14.99
N LEU A 99 11.14 -10.55 14.20
CA LEU A 99 11.57 -11.92 13.98
C LEU A 99 12.06 -12.57 15.28
N ALA A 100 12.90 -11.88 16.05
CA ALA A 100 13.40 -12.39 17.33
C ALA A 100 12.27 -12.59 18.36
N LEU A 101 11.34 -11.65 18.44
CA LEU A 101 10.18 -11.74 19.34
C LEU A 101 9.19 -12.81 18.88
N ASN A 102 8.96 -12.98 17.58
CA ASN A 102 8.13 -14.08 17.08
C ASN A 102 8.73 -15.44 17.46
N TYR A 103 10.03 -15.62 17.25
CA TYR A 103 10.71 -16.86 17.62
C TYR A 103 10.58 -17.18 19.13
N THR A 104 10.60 -16.16 19.97
CA THR A 104 10.53 -16.28 21.43
C THR A 104 9.09 -16.45 21.92
N LEU A 105 8.17 -15.57 21.53
CA LEU A 105 6.81 -15.46 22.08
C LEU A 105 5.82 -16.44 21.45
N ILE A 106 6.02 -16.83 20.20
CA ILE A 106 5.16 -17.82 19.54
C ILE A 106 5.50 -19.22 20.05
N PHE A 107 6.79 -19.58 19.97
CA PHE A 107 7.25 -20.94 20.24
C PHE A 107 7.70 -21.19 21.69
N GLY A 108 7.82 -20.15 22.52
CA GLY A 108 8.20 -20.29 23.93
C GLY A 108 9.68 -20.62 24.17
N HIS A 109 10.56 -20.30 23.23
CA HIS A 109 12.01 -20.44 23.43
C HIS A 109 12.52 -19.44 24.49
N PHE A 110 13.68 -19.71 25.09
CA PHE A 110 14.29 -18.90 26.18
C PHE A 110 13.50 -18.82 27.50
N GLY A 111 12.64 -19.81 27.80
CA GLY A 111 11.89 -19.87 29.06
C GLY A 111 10.67 -18.95 29.11
N ALA A 112 10.29 -18.35 27.97
CA ALA A 112 9.05 -17.62 27.82
C ALA A 112 7.86 -18.59 27.61
N PRO A 113 6.65 -18.27 28.10
CA PRO A 113 5.46 -19.07 27.80
C PRO A 113 5.12 -18.99 26.30
N ALA A 114 4.79 -20.13 25.69
CA ALA A 114 4.32 -20.19 24.31
C ALA A 114 2.92 -19.54 24.21
N MET A 115 2.87 -18.28 23.77
CA MET A 115 1.64 -17.48 23.66
C MET A 115 0.95 -17.60 22.30
N GLY A 116 1.51 -18.39 21.37
CA GLY A 116 0.92 -18.66 20.06
C GLY A 116 0.50 -17.39 19.31
N ILE A 117 -0.78 -17.30 18.96
CA ILE A 117 -1.38 -16.20 18.20
C ILE A 117 -1.24 -14.85 18.92
N ARG A 118 -1.45 -14.83 20.24
CA ARG A 118 -1.30 -13.60 21.04
C ARG A 118 0.15 -13.12 21.09
N GLY A 119 1.10 -14.07 21.10
CA GLY A 119 2.53 -13.79 21.01
C GLY A 119 2.91 -13.09 19.70
N ALA A 120 2.33 -13.52 18.56
CA ALA A 120 2.55 -12.91 17.26
C ALA A 120 2.02 -11.46 17.18
N ALA A 121 0.84 -11.20 17.75
CA ALA A 121 0.29 -9.84 17.85
C ALA A 121 1.20 -8.94 18.70
N LEU A 122 1.63 -9.43 19.87
CA LEU A 122 2.47 -8.67 20.78
C LEU A 122 3.85 -8.35 20.17
N ALA A 123 4.49 -9.32 19.52
CA ALA A 123 5.74 -9.12 18.79
C ALA A 123 5.63 -8.04 17.71
N THR A 124 4.47 -7.92 17.06
CA THR A 124 4.21 -6.90 16.05
C THR A 124 3.99 -5.53 16.65
N VAL A 125 3.25 -5.44 17.76
CA VAL A 125 3.07 -4.17 18.46
C VAL A 125 4.40 -3.64 18.98
N ILE A 126 5.21 -4.49 19.63
CA ILE A 126 6.52 -4.10 20.16
C ILE A 126 7.45 -3.65 19.03
N SER A 127 7.47 -4.35 17.90
CA SER A 127 8.32 -3.95 16.76
C SER A 127 7.93 -2.58 16.20
N ARG A 128 6.63 -2.25 16.14
CA ARG A 128 6.16 -0.91 15.74
C ARG A 128 6.60 0.17 16.73
N PHE A 129 6.62 -0.13 18.03
CA PHE A 129 7.15 0.80 19.04
C PHE A 129 8.65 1.02 18.86
N VAL A 130 9.43 -0.04 18.63
CA VAL A 130 10.87 0.09 18.34
C VAL A 130 11.11 0.96 17.11
N GLU A 131 10.35 0.73 16.03
CA GLU A 131 10.43 1.55 14.82
C GLU A 131 10.16 3.04 15.12
N LEU A 132 9.08 3.31 15.87
CA LEU A 132 8.73 4.66 16.31
C LEU A 132 9.85 5.30 17.13
N PHE A 133 10.42 4.58 18.10
CA PHE A 133 11.46 5.11 18.97
C PHE A 133 12.73 5.46 18.20
N ILE A 134 13.13 4.63 17.23
CA ILE A 134 14.29 4.91 16.39
C ILE A 134 14.05 6.17 15.55
N ILE A 135 12.91 6.25 14.85
CA ILE A 135 12.62 7.36 13.94
C ILE A 135 12.40 8.67 14.72
N ALA A 136 11.54 8.63 15.73
CA ALA A 136 11.25 9.80 16.55
C ALA A 136 12.49 10.22 17.32
N GLY A 137 13.20 9.29 17.96
CA GLY A 137 14.43 9.55 18.69
C GLY A 137 15.49 10.22 17.81
N TYR A 138 15.69 9.71 16.59
CA TYR A 138 16.61 10.33 15.63
C TYR A 138 16.17 11.75 15.23
N ALA A 139 14.88 11.93 14.90
CA ALA A 139 14.33 13.21 14.48
C ALA A 139 14.45 14.27 15.60
N HIS A 140 14.24 13.87 16.87
CA HIS A 140 14.37 14.74 18.04
C HIS A 140 15.83 15.03 18.40
N ALA A 141 16.72 14.05 18.33
CA ALA A 141 18.16 14.23 18.57
C ALA A 141 18.79 15.20 17.55
N HIS A 142 18.30 15.19 16.31
CA HIS A 142 18.74 16.08 15.24
C HIS A 142 17.83 17.29 15.04
N ALA A 143 17.10 17.74 16.06
CA ALA A 143 16.19 18.89 15.99
C ALA A 143 16.85 20.21 15.54
N ARG A 144 18.19 20.33 15.64
CA ARG A 144 18.95 21.46 15.07
C ARG A 144 19.05 21.41 13.54
N ARG A 145 19.14 20.21 12.96
CA ARG A 145 19.18 19.96 11.51
C ARG A 145 17.77 19.99 10.90
N TYR A 146 16.77 19.53 11.65
CA TYR A 146 15.37 19.51 11.23
C TYR A 146 14.56 20.64 11.86
N ALA A 147 14.58 21.81 11.24
CA ALA A 147 13.90 23.00 11.76
C ALA A 147 12.37 22.84 11.94
N PHE A 148 11.73 21.82 11.33
CA PHE A 148 10.32 21.51 11.58
C PHE A 148 10.04 20.99 13.01
N MET A 149 11.05 20.46 13.71
CA MET A 149 10.92 19.97 15.09
C MET A 149 10.90 21.12 16.12
N LYS A 150 11.44 22.29 15.79
CA LYS A 150 11.40 23.46 16.68
C LYS A 150 9.96 23.99 16.80
N GLY A 151 9.37 23.79 17.98
CA GLY A 151 8.02 24.28 18.31
C GLY A 151 6.86 23.40 17.80
N LEU A 152 7.15 22.17 17.35
CA LEU A 152 6.15 21.22 16.84
C LEU A 152 5.02 20.98 17.86
N TYR A 153 5.37 20.89 19.14
CA TYR A 153 4.44 20.64 20.25
C TYR A 153 3.95 21.90 20.97
N THR A 154 4.61 23.03 20.73
CA THR A 154 4.47 24.25 21.55
C THR A 154 3.54 25.28 20.91
N ARG A 155 3.41 25.28 19.57
CA ARG A 155 2.52 26.20 18.84
C ARG A 155 1.61 25.42 17.89
N TRP A 156 0.47 24.95 18.40
CA TRP A 156 -0.61 24.35 17.61
C TRP A 156 -1.38 25.45 16.88
N ARG A 157 -0.76 26.07 15.87
CA ARG A 157 -1.43 27.06 15.00
C ARG A 157 -1.27 26.62 13.56
N ILE A 158 -2.20 25.77 13.11
CA ILE A 158 -2.33 25.45 11.68
C ILE A 158 -3.18 26.55 11.06
N PRO A 159 -2.69 27.28 10.04
CA PRO A 159 -3.50 28.25 9.31
C PRO A 159 -4.73 27.54 8.72
N ALA A 160 -5.93 28.05 8.97
CA ALA A 160 -7.17 27.46 8.47
C ALA A 160 -7.17 27.30 6.93
N ARG A 161 -6.51 28.24 6.22
CA ARG A 161 -6.29 28.18 4.77
C ARG A 161 -5.45 26.96 4.36
N LEU A 162 -4.37 26.67 5.08
CA LEU A 162 -3.49 25.53 4.81
C LEU A 162 -4.20 24.21 5.14
N ALA A 163 -4.89 24.14 6.29
CA ALA A 163 -5.69 22.97 6.64
C ALA A 163 -6.75 22.67 5.58
N LYS A 164 -7.51 23.70 5.15
CA LYS A 164 -8.50 23.57 4.06
C LYS A 164 -7.87 23.08 2.76
N GLN A 165 -6.71 23.62 2.37
CA GLN A 165 -6.01 23.21 1.16
C GLN A 165 -5.59 21.74 1.21
N ILE A 166 -4.98 21.29 2.31
CA ILE A 166 -4.58 19.90 2.49
C ILE A 166 -5.82 18.98 2.54
N THR A 167 -6.89 19.36 3.22
CA THR A 167 -8.12 18.55 3.28
C THR A 167 -8.77 18.44 1.90
N VAL A 168 -8.91 19.54 1.15
CA VAL A 168 -9.54 19.54 -0.18
C VAL A 168 -8.72 18.73 -1.19
N GLN A 169 -7.39 18.79 -1.12
CA GLN A 169 -6.52 17.98 -1.99
C GLN A 169 -6.43 16.52 -1.53
N GLY A 170 -6.45 16.25 -0.22
CA GLY A 170 -6.33 14.90 0.34
C GLY A 170 -7.62 14.08 0.32
N THR A 171 -8.80 14.70 0.39
CA THR A 171 -10.08 13.98 0.43
C THR A 171 -10.35 13.16 -0.85
N PRO A 172 -10.16 13.70 -2.08
CA PRO A 172 -10.32 12.91 -3.30
C PRO A 172 -9.37 11.71 -3.34
N LEU A 173 -8.16 11.86 -2.81
CA LEU A 173 -7.18 10.79 -2.74
C LEU A 173 -7.58 9.70 -1.74
N MET A 174 -8.08 10.08 -0.56
CA MET A 174 -8.60 9.10 0.40
C MET A 174 -9.77 8.31 -0.18
N LEU A 175 -10.69 8.99 -0.88
CA LEU A 175 -11.78 8.34 -1.58
C LEU A 175 -11.25 7.43 -2.70
N ASN A 176 -10.25 7.86 -3.47
CA ASN A 176 -9.62 7.04 -4.50
C ASN A 176 -9.10 5.71 -3.92
N GLU A 177 -8.32 5.76 -2.84
CA GLU A 177 -7.80 4.56 -2.18
C GLU A 177 -8.92 3.65 -1.65
N MET A 178 -9.98 4.22 -1.08
CA MET A 178 -11.15 3.45 -0.63
C MET A 178 -11.86 2.75 -1.80
N PHE A 179 -12.15 3.47 -2.89
CA PHE A 179 -12.80 2.91 -4.08
C PHE A 179 -11.91 1.89 -4.79
N TRP A 180 -10.60 2.10 -4.78
CA TRP A 180 -9.62 1.17 -5.32
C TRP A 180 -9.60 -0.14 -4.49
N ALA A 181 -9.55 -0.04 -3.16
CA ALA A 181 -9.59 -1.22 -2.28
C ALA A 181 -10.88 -2.05 -2.44
N ILE A 182 -12.03 -1.38 -2.52
CA ILE A 182 -13.32 -2.04 -2.80
C ILE A 182 -13.30 -2.67 -4.19
N GLY A 183 -12.79 -1.96 -5.19
CA GLY A 183 -12.71 -2.46 -6.57
C GLY A 183 -11.85 -3.72 -6.69
N MET A 184 -10.68 -3.73 -6.04
CA MET A 184 -9.81 -4.91 -5.98
C MET A 184 -10.48 -6.09 -5.27
N THR A 185 -11.27 -5.83 -4.22
CA THR A 185 -12.03 -6.87 -3.53
C THR A 185 -13.08 -7.51 -4.47
N ILE A 186 -13.82 -6.70 -5.23
CA ILE A 186 -14.80 -7.17 -6.20
C ILE A 186 -14.12 -7.96 -7.33
N LEU A 187 -12.97 -7.49 -7.84
CA LEU A 187 -12.19 -8.20 -8.86
C LEU A 187 -11.72 -9.57 -8.34
N ASN A 188 -11.17 -9.63 -7.13
CA ASN A 188 -10.76 -10.89 -6.50
C ASN A 188 -11.95 -11.84 -6.30
N GLN A 189 -13.12 -11.31 -5.93
CA GLN A 189 -14.34 -12.11 -5.84
C GLN A 189 -14.74 -12.68 -7.21
N CYS A 190 -14.66 -11.89 -8.29
CA CYS A 190 -14.98 -12.34 -9.65
C CYS A 190 -14.06 -13.45 -10.14
N TYR A 191 -12.79 -13.48 -9.69
CA TYR A 191 -11.85 -14.55 -9.99
C TYR A 191 -12.11 -15.81 -9.14
N SER A 192 -12.65 -15.62 -7.93
CA SER A 192 -12.91 -16.70 -6.98
C SER A 192 -14.14 -17.56 -7.31
N THR A 193 -15.05 -17.08 -8.16
CA THR A 193 -16.26 -17.82 -8.56
C THR A 193 -16.00 -18.98 -9.53
N ARG A 194 -14.77 -19.20 -9.98
CA ARG A 194 -14.41 -20.17 -11.03
C ARG A 194 -13.89 -21.52 -10.50
N GLY A 195 -14.13 -21.83 -9.24
CA GLY A 195 -13.85 -23.12 -8.62
C GLY A 195 -12.73 -23.07 -7.58
N LEU A 196 -12.70 -24.07 -6.68
CA LEU A 196 -11.78 -24.14 -5.55
C LEU A 196 -10.30 -24.14 -5.98
N ASP A 197 -9.98 -24.84 -7.07
CA ASP A 197 -8.62 -24.87 -7.63
C ASP A 197 -8.15 -23.50 -8.16
N ALA A 198 -9.07 -22.72 -8.72
CA ALA A 198 -8.78 -21.37 -9.20
C ALA A 198 -8.53 -20.40 -8.05
N VAL A 199 -9.32 -20.48 -6.98
CA VAL A 199 -9.14 -19.69 -5.76
C VAL A 199 -7.76 -19.95 -5.15
N ALA A 200 -7.39 -21.23 -5.01
CA ALA A 200 -6.08 -21.62 -4.50
C ALA A 200 -4.94 -21.06 -5.37
N ALA A 201 -5.05 -21.19 -6.69
CA ALA A 201 -4.03 -20.68 -7.63
C ALA A 201 -3.91 -19.15 -7.61
N VAL A 202 -5.03 -18.42 -7.52
CA VAL A 202 -5.05 -16.95 -7.40
C VAL A 202 -4.39 -16.51 -6.11
N ASN A 203 -4.67 -17.17 -4.98
CA ASN A 203 -4.04 -16.83 -3.69
C ASN A 203 -2.52 -17.03 -3.71
N ILE A 204 -2.03 -18.14 -4.27
CA ILE A 204 -0.60 -18.39 -4.45
C ILE A 204 0.03 -17.30 -5.33
N SER A 205 -0.60 -16.99 -6.47
CA SER A 205 -0.10 -15.97 -7.40
C SER A 205 -0.09 -14.56 -6.79
N SER A 206 -1.16 -14.18 -6.10
CA SER A 206 -1.28 -12.87 -5.46
C SER A 206 -0.27 -12.67 -4.34
N THR A 207 0.09 -13.75 -3.62
CA THR A 207 1.10 -13.69 -2.55
C THR A 207 2.47 -13.30 -3.11
N ILE A 208 2.93 -13.95 -4.18
CA ILE A 208 4.20 -13.59 -4.79
C ILE A 208 4.11 -12.23 -5.49
N PHE A 209 2.99 -11.93 -6.15
CA PHE A 209 2.78 -10.63 -6.78
C PHE A 209 2.87 -9.48 -5.77
N ASN A 210 2.32 -9.63 -4.57
CA ASN A 210 2.41 -8.61 -3.51
C ASN A 210 3.85 -8.32 -3.05
N VAL A 211 4.75 -9.30 -3.11
CA VAL A 211 6.17 -9.08 -2.76
C VAL A 211 6.86 -8.26 -3.85
N PHE A 212 6.63 -8.61 -5.12
CA PHE A 212 7.24 -7.92 -6.25
C PHE A 212 6.60 -6.55 -6.53
N SER A 213 5.32 -6.37 -6.20
CA SER A 213 4.60 -5.12 -6.41
C SER A 213 5.12 -3.96 -5.56
N ILE A 214 5.71 -4.26 -4.41
CA ILE A 214 6.37 -3.28 -3.53
C ILE A 214 7.41 -2.47 -4.31
N VAL A 215 8.10 -3.07 -5.30
CA VAL A 215 9.14 -2.38 -6.08
C VAL A 215 8.55 -1.21 -6.87
N PHE A 216 7.53 -1.44 -7.69
CA PHE A 216 6.93 -0.34 -8.46
C PHE A 216 6.13 0.62 -7.57
N MET A 217 5.58 0.15 -6.46
CA MET A 217 4.93 1.03 -5.48
C MET A 217 5.93 2.00 -4.84
N ALA A 218 7.09 1.50 -4.42
CA ALA A 218 8.16 2.31 -3.84
C ALA A 218 8.73 3.33 -4.85
N LEU A 219 8.87 2.92 -6.12
CA LEU A 219 9.31 3.79 -7.20
C LEU A 219 8.28 4.90 -7.49
N GLY A 220 6.98 4.57 -7.53
CA GLY A 220 5.92 5.56 -7.67
C GLY A 220 5.91 6.58 -6.53
N GLY A 221 6.03 6.12 -5.28
CA GLY A 221 6.16 7.03 -4.13
C GLY A 221 7.40 7.95 -4.23
N SER A 222 8.51 7.44 -4.77
CA SER A 222 9.73 8.21 -4.98
C SER A 222 9.56 9.28 -6.09
N VAL A 223 8.88 8.94 -7.19
CA VAL A 223 8.48 9.89 -8.25
C VAL A 223 7.70 11.05 -7.63
N GLY A 224 6.66 10.75 -6.84
CA GLY A 224 5.82 11.77 -6.24
C GLY A 224 6.58 12.73 -5.32
N ILE A 225 7.57 12.24 -4.57
CA ILE A 225 8.40 13.07 -3.68
C ILE A 225 9.37 13.95 -4.49
N ILE A 226 10.12 13.36 -5.43
CA ILE A 226 11.15 14.08 -6.20
C ILE A 226 10.51 15.14 -7.11
N VAL A 227 9.49 14.74 -7.87
CA VAL A 227 8.76 15.65 -8.76
C VAL A 227 8.05 16.73 -7.94
N GLY A 228 7.40 16.37 -6.83
CA GLY A 228 6.75 17.34 -5.93
C GLY A 228 7.72 18.37 -5.35
N GLN A 229 8.95 17.98 -5.01
CA GLN A 229 9.99 18.91 -4.55
C GLN A 229 10.43 19.88 -5.67
N MET A 230 10.63 19.39 -6.90
CA MET A 230 11.03 20.23 -8.04
C MET A 230 9.92 21.20 -8.45
N LEU A 231 8.67 20.74 -8.48
CA LEU A 231 7.50 21.60 -8.72
C LEU A 231 7.38 22.70 -7.67
N GLY A 232 7.58 22.37 -6.39
CA GLY A 232 7.57 23.35 -5.29
C GLY A 232 8.74 24.34 -5.34
N ALA A 233 9.86 23.96 -5.95
CA ALA A 233 11.00 24.86 -6.20
C ALA A 233 10.78 25.79 -7.41
N GLY A 234 9.74 25.57 -8.21
CA GLY A 234 9.42 26.35 -9.40
C GLY A 234 10.17 25.93 -10.67
N ASP A 235 10.97 24.86 -10.61
CA ASP A 235 11.75 24.36 -11.74
C ASP A 235 10.95 23.32 -12.55
N MET A 236 10.07 23.81 -13.43
CA MET A 236 9.15 22.98 -14.20
C MET A 236 9.84 22.11 -15.25
N ASP A 237 10.92 22.63 -15.85
CA ASP A 237 11.65 21.91 -16.89
C ASP A 237 12.47 20.76 -16.29
N ALA A 238 13.15 21.00 -15.15
CA ALA A 238 13.82 19.93 -14.43
C ALA A 238 12.82 18.90 -13.87
N ALA A 239 11.65 19.34 -13.39
CA ALA A 239 10.59 18.43 -12.93
C ALA A 239 10.13 17.50 -14.05
N ARG A 240 9.95 18.01 -15.27
CA ARG A 240 9.56 17.21 -16.44
C ARG A 240 10.62 16.21 -16.87
N ASP A 241 11.89 16.63 -16.90
CA ASP A 241 13.00 15.74 -17.27
C ASP A 241 13.21 14.64 -16.22
N ALA A 242 13.16 15.00 -14.93
CA ALA A 242 13.23 14.05 -13.82
C ALA A 242 12.07 13.04 -13.86
N ASP A 243 10.84 13.50 -14.10
CA ASP A 243 9.67 12.64 -14.22
C ASP A 243 9.85 11.59 -15.33
N ASN A 244 10.23 12.01 -16.54
CA ASN A 244 10.47 11.09 -17.66
C ASN A 244 11.56 10.05 -17.33
N LYS A 245 12.66 10.48 -16.72
CA LYS A 245 13.76 9.59 -16.30
C LYS A 245 13.31 8.60 -15.23
N LEU A 246 12.53 9.05 -14.25
CA LEU A 246 12.04 8.20 -13.17
C LEU A 246 10.96 7.22 -13.66
N ILE A 247 10.08 7.62 -14.57
CA ILE A 247 9.13 6.71 -15.22
C ILE A 247 9.88 5.65 -16.03
N ALA A 248 10.86 6.04 -16.85
CA ALA A 248 11.67 5.10 -17.62
C ALA A 248 12.43 4.12 -16.72
N PHE A 249 13.03 4.62 -15.64
CA PHE A 249 13.69 3.80 -14.62
C PHE A 249 12.70 2.85 -13.93
N SER A 250 11.49 3.32 -13.62
CA SER A 250 10.44 2.50 -13.01
C SER A 250 10.01 1.34 -13.89
N VAL A 251 9.81 1.59 -15.19
CA VAL A 251 9.50 0.57 -16.18
C VAL A 251 10.67 -0.41 -16.33
N ALA A 252 11.90 0.07 -16.44
CA ALA A 252 13.08 -0.79 -16.57
C ALA A 252 13.28 -1.71 -15.34
N ALA A 253 13.16 -1.16 -14.13
CA ALA A 253 13.22 -1.94 -12.89
C ALA A 253 12.09 -2.99 -12.82
N SER A 254 10.91 -2.65 -13.34
CA SER A 254 9.75 -3.55 -13.38
C SER A 254 9.88 -4.66 -14.42
N VAL A 255 10.57 -4.40 -15.53
CA VAL A 255 10.95 -5.44 -16.51
C VAL A 255 11.95 -6.42 -15.88
N LEU A 256 12.98 -5.92 -15.19
CA LEU A 256 13.97 -6.78 -14.52
C LEU A 256 13.34 -7.65 -13.44
N THR A 257 12.50 -7.05 -12.60
CA THR A 257 11.79 -7.79 -11.53
C THR A 257 10.72 -8.72 -12.09
N GLY A 258 10.06 -8.36 -13.20
CA GLY A 258 9.15 -9.24 -13.93
C GLY A 258 9.87 -10.45 -14.53
N ALA A 259 11.05 -10.26 -15.12
CA ALA A 259 11.89 -11.36 -15.60
C ALA A 259 12.31 -12.31 -14.46
N ALA A 260 12.70 -11.77 -13.31
CA ALA A 260 12.97 -12.56 -12.11
C ALA A 260 11.73 -13.33 -11.64
N LEU A 261 10.54 -12.71 -11.68
CA LEU A 261 9.29 -13.37 -11.33
C LEU A 261 8.95 -14.52 -12.29
N ILE A 262 9.22 -14.39 -13.59
CA ILE A 262 9.06 -15.47 -14.57
C ILE A 262 9.99 -16.65 -14.25
N ALA A 263 11.24 -16.37 -13.86
CA ALA A 263 12.20 -17.41 -13.48
C ALA A 263 11.77 -18.17 -12.21
N VAL A 264 11.12 -17.49 -11.27
CA VAL A 264 10.62 -18.06 -10.01
C VAL A 264 9.24 -18.72 -10.16
N ALA A 265 8.49 -18.40 -11.21
CA ALA A 265 7.13 -18.88 -11.47
C ALA A 265 6.92 -20.41 -11.39
N PRO A 266 7.85 -21.28 -11.82
CA PRO A 266 7.68 -22.73 -11.66
C PRO A 266 8.08 -23.25 -10.26
N LEU A 267 9.02 -22.57 -9.60
CA LEU A 267 9.58 -23.00 -8.31
C LEU A 267 8.66 -22.62 -7.14
N PHE A 268 8.05 -21.44 -7.19
CA PHE A 268 7.25 -20.92 -6.08
C PHE A 268 5.98 -21.75 -5.81
N PRO A 269 5.17 -22.14 -6.82
CA PRO A 269 4.02 -23.02 -6.58
C PRO A 269 4.41 -24.43 -6.16
N ALA A 270 5.62 -24.90 -6.49
CA ALA A 270 6.10 -26.22 -6.11
C ALA A 270 6.36 -26.34 -4.59
N ALA A 271 6.66 -25.23 -3.91
CA ALA A 271 6.80 -25.18 -2.45
C ALA A 271 5.46 -25.35 -1.71
N TYR A 272 4.32 -25.18 -2.39
CA TYR A 272 3.00 -25.38 -1.81
C TYR A 272 2.55 -26.85 -1.95
N ASN A 273 2.05 -27.44 -0.87
CA ASN A 273 1.43 -28.78 -0.87
C ASN A 273 0.04 -28.73 -1.50
N THR A 274 -0.03 -28.68 -2.83
CA THR A 274 -1.26 -28.64 -3.62
C THR A 274 -1.18 -29.58 -4.83
N THR A 275 -2.32 -29.81 -5.49
CA THR A 275 -2.40 -30.63 -6.71
C THR A 275 -1.57 -30.05 -7.86
N SER A 276 -1.08 -30.92 -8.75
CA SER A 276 -0.31 -30.52 -9.93
C SER A 276 -1.09 -29.56 -10.85
N ALA A 277 -2.42 -29.71 -10.93
CA ALA A 277 -3.30 -28.81 -11.66
C ALA A 277 -3.27 -27.38 -11.11
N VAL A 278 -3.39 -27.21 -9.79
CA VAL A 278 -3.33 -25.89 -9.11
C VAL A 278 -1.96 -25.24 -9.33
N ARG A 279 -0.87 -26.01 -9.25
CA ARG A 279 0.48 -25.50 -9.49
C ARG A 279 0.67 -24.99 -10.92
N ALA A 280 0.13 -25.70 -11.92
CA ALA A 280 0.20 -25.28 -13.31
C ALA A 280 -0.58 -23.98 -13.57
N ILE A 281 -1.79 -23.87 -12.99
CA ILE A 281 -2.61 -22.65 -13.08
C ILE A 281 -1.88 -21.49 -12.37
N ALA A 282 -1.38 -21.69 -11.16
CA ALA A 282 -0.65 -20.67 -10.42
C ALA A 282 0.59 -20.18 -11.19
N ALA A 283 1.40 -21.08 -11.75
CA ALA A 283 2.57 -20.72 -12.55
C ALA A 283 2.18 -19.89 -13.79
N SER A 284 1.05 -20.20 -14.44
CA SER A 284 0.56 -19.43 -15.58
C SER A 284 0.06 -18.03 -15.19
N LEU A 285 -0.61 -17.90 -14.03
CA LEU A 285 -1.02 -16.61 -13.48
C LEU A 285 0.18 -15.75 -13.08
N ILE A 286 1.22 -16.35 -12.50
CA ILE A 286 2.46 -15.65 -12.13
C ILE A 286 3.15 -15.11 -13.39
N ARG A 287 3.29 -15.94 -14.44
CA ARG A 287 3.85 -15.48 -15.73
C ARG A 287 3.05 -14.34 -16.35
N MET A 288 1.72 -14.43 -16.31
CA MET A 288 0.84 -13.37 -16.80
C MET A 288 1.03 -12.07 -16.00
N ASN A 289 1.00 -12.13 -14.66
CA ASN A 289 1.23 -10.98 -13.79
C ASN A 289 2.61 -10.35 -14.04
N ALA A 290 3.65 -11.16 -14.27
CA ALA A 290 4.98 -10.68 -14.59
C ALA A 290 5.04 -9.91 -15.92
N CYS A 291 4.34 -10.37 -16.96
CA CYS A 291 4.25 -9.66 -18.24
C CYS A 291 3.51 -8.32 -18.13
N VAL A 292 2.55 -8.20 -17.22
CA VAL A 292 1.73 -6.99 -17.02
C VAL A 292 2.40 -6.02 -16.05
N MET A 293 3.40 -6.47 -15.28
CA MET A 293 4.07 -5.65 -14.27
C MET A 293 4.67 -4.33 -14.80
N PRO A 294 5.30 -4.28 -15.98
CA PRO A 294 5.76 -3.01 -16.57
C PRO A 294 4.62 -2.02 -16.86
N LEU A 295 3.45 -2.51 -17.27
CA LEU A 295 2.26 -1.68 -17.49
C LEU A 295 1.75 -1.11 -16.16
N HIS A 296 1.70 -1.94 -15.11
CA HIS A 296 1.35 -1.46 -13.77
C HIS A 296 2.33 -0.40 -13.26
N ALA A 297 3.63 -0.60 -13.48
CA ALA A 297 4.65 0.36 -13.07
C ALA A 297 4.52 1.70 -13.78
N PHE A 298 4.25 1.69 -15.08
CA PHE A 298 4.00 2.92 -15.84
C PHE A 298 2.75 3.66 -15.36
N ALA A 299 1.64 2.93 -15.20
CA ALA A 299 0.38 3.51 -14.72
C ALA A 299 0.52 4.09 -13.31
N HIS A 300 1.23 3.39 -12.43
CA HIS A 300 1.48 3.81 -11.05
C HIS A 300 2.43 5.01 -10.98
N ALA A 301 3.51 5.03 -11.79
CA ALA A 301 4.38 6.19 -11.86
C ALA A 301 3.62 7.43 -12.37
N SER A 302 2.85 7.28 -13.46
CA SER A 302 2.00 8.35 -14.00
C SER A 302 0.98 8.87 -12.98
N TYR A 303 0.39 7.98 -12.19
CA TYR A 303 -0.52 8.34 -11.10
C TYR A 303 0.16 9.23 -10.06
N PHE A 304 1.37 8.87 -9.62
CA PHE A 304 2.12 9.67 -8.64
C PHE A 304 2.63 11.01 -9.21
N THR A 305 2.97 11.06 -10.50
CA THR A 305 3.27 12.30 -11.22
C THR A 305 2.07 13.25 -11.21
N LEU A 306 0.89 12.79 -11.63
CA LEU A 306 -0.33 13.62 -11.65
C LEU A 306 -0.72 14.09 -10.25
N ARG A 307 -0.56 13.21 -9.26
CA ARG A 307 -0.76 13.52 -7.84
C ARG A 307 0.18 14.62 -7.35
N SER A 308 1.46 14.60 -7.76
CA SER A 308 2.45 15.62 -7.37
C SER A 308 2.12 17.02 -7.90
N GLY A 309 1.48 17.09 -9.08
CA GLY A 309 0.97 18.33 -9.68
C GLY A 309 -0.33 18.88 -9.08
N GLY A 310 -0.88 18.21 -8.06
CA GLY A 310 -2.09 18.67 -7.35
C GLY A 310 -3.41 18.44 -8.09
N GLU A 311 -3.42 17.80 -9.26
CA GLU A 311 -4.63 17.44 -10.00
C GLU A 311 -5.31 16.18 -9.40
N SER A 312 -5.65 16.24 -8.12
CA SER A 312 -6.19 15.11 -7.35
C SER A 312 -7.51 14.58 -7.91
N GLY A 313 -8.36 15.44 -8.50
CA GLY A 313 -9.60 15.03 -9.16
C GLY A 313 -9.35 14.25 -10.46
N VAL A 314 -8.37 14.67 -11.28
CA VAL A 314 -7.97 13.92 -12.49
C VAL A 314 -7.36 12.59 -12.10
N THR A 315 -6.57 12.58 -11.02
CA THR A 315 -5.96 11.37 -10.46
C THR A 315 -7.03 10.37 -9.99
N PHE A 316 -8.08 10.83 -9.32
CA PHE A 316 -9.23 10.01 -8.91
C PHE A 316 -9.95 9.37 -10.11
N VAL A 317 -10.24 10.15 -11.15
CA VAL A 317 -10.91 9.64 -12.36
C VAL A 317 -10.02 8.68 -13.14
N PHE A 318 -8.72 8.99 -13.24
CA PHE A 318 -7.73 8.15 -13.91
C PHE A 318 -7.61 6.77 -13.26
N ASP A 319 -7.64 6.70 -11.93
CA ASP A 319 -7.45 5.46 -11.21
C ASP A 319 -8.78 4.75 -10.87
N SER A 320 -9.54 5.26 -9.89
CA SER A 320 -10.83 4.65 -9.51
C SER A 320 -11.85 4.70 -10.64
N GLY A 321 -11.94 5.83 -11.37
CA GLY A 321 -12.89 5.96 -12.48
C GLY A 321 -12.65 4.91 -13.56
N PHE A 322 -11.40 4.66 -13.92
CA PHE A 322 -11.05 3.60 -14.88
C PHE A 322 -11.36 2.20 -14.35
N THR A 323 -11.01 1.91 -13.09
CA THR A 323 -11.26 0.60 -12.49
C THR A 323 -12.76 0.30 -12.43
N TRP A 324 -13.59 1.26 -12.03
CA TRP A 324 -15.04 1.08 -11.90
C TRP A 324 -15.80 1.13 -13.22
N ALA A 325 -15.38 1.96 -14.18
CA ALA A 325 -16.09 2.09 -15.45
C ALA A 325 -15.66 1.05 -16.49
N VAL A 326 -14.42 0.56 -16.41
CA VAL A 326 -13.84 -0.32 -17.44
C VAL A 326 -13.49 -1.69 -16.88
N GLN A 327 -12.64 -1.76 -15.84
CA GLN A 327 -12.13 -3.06 -15.36
C GLN A 327 -13.21 -3.92 -14.71
N ILE A 328 -13.99 -3.36 -13.77
CA ILE A 328 -15.01 -4.12 -13.04
C ILE A 328 -16.13 -4.62 -13.98
N PRO A 329 -16.74 -3.79 -14.84
CA PRO A 329 -17.77 -4.24 -15.76
C PRO A 329 -17.25 -5.29 -16.75
N ALA A 330 -16.03 -5.11 -17.26
CA ALA A 330 -15.40 -6.11 -18.13
C ALA A 330 -15.14 -7.43 -17.39
N ALA A 331 -14.64 -7.38 -16.15
CA ALA A 331 -14.43 -8.58 -15.33
C ALA A 331 -15.75 -9.29 -14.99
N LEU A 332 -16.81 -8.53 -14.67
CA LEU A 332 -18.13 -9.09 -14.42
C LEU A 332 -18.76 -9.70 -15.67
N ALA A 333 -18.66 -9.01 -16.81
CA ALA A 333 -19.14 -9.50 -18.10
C ALA A 333 -18.41 -10.79 -18.49
N LEU A 334 -17.08 -10.80 -18.47
CA LEU A 334 -16.29 -11.99 -18.77
C LEU A 334 -16.51 -13.12 -17.76
N SER A 335 -16.70 -12.78 -16.47
CA SER A 335 -16.94 -13.79 -15.43
C SER A 335 -18.33 -14.42 -15.52
N ARG A 336 -19.37 -13.65 -15.87
CA ARG A 336 -20.77 -14.15 -15.91
C ARG A 336 -21.25 -14.62 -17.28
N LEU A 337 -20.78 -14.01 -18.37
CA LEU A 337 -21.28 -14.30 -19.72
C LEU A 337 -20.46 -15.37 -20.46
N THR A 338 -19.26 -15.71 -19.98
CA THR A 338 -18.35 -16.62 -20.71
C THR A 338 -17.85 -17.75 -19.84
N SER A 339 -17.75 -18.98 -20.37
CA SER A 339 -17.16 -20.14 -19.68
C SER A 339 -15.62 -20.19 -19.74
N LEU A 340 -14.96 -19.07 -20.08
CA LEU A 340 -13.50 -19.02 -20.28
C LEU A 340 -12.74 -19.43 -19.01
N PRO A 341 -11.64 -20.21 -19.13
CA PRO A 341 -10.78 -20.51 -17.99
C PRO A 341 -10.22 -19.24 -17.33
N VAL A 342 -9.81 -19.35 -16.06
CA VAL A 342 -9.37 -18.20 -15.23
C VAL A 342 -8.21 -17.43 -15.86
N VAL A 343 -7.29 -18.15 -16.52
CA VAL A 343 -6.09 -17.54 -17.11
C VAL A 343 -6.45 -16.57 -18.25
N PRO A 344 -7.14 -16.98 -19.35
CA PRO A 344 -7.61 -16.05 -20.38
C PRO A 344 -8.43 -14.87 -19.85
N LEU A 345 -9.28 -15.12 -18.84
CA LEU A 345 -10.09 -14.07 -18.22
C LEU A 345 -9.21 -13.01 -17.55
N CYS A 346 -8.25 -13.43 -16.73
CA CYS A 346 -7.30 -12.52 -16.09
C CYS A 346 -6.43 -11.80 -17.12
N THR A 347 -5.96 -12.47 -18.18
CA THR A 347 -5.14 -11.85 -19.24
C THR A 347 -5.92 -10.77 -20.01
N LEU A 348 -7.20 -11.00 -20.31
CA LEU A 348 -8.06 -10.00 -20.96
C LEU A 348 -8.31 -8.79 -20.05
N CYS A 349 -8.62 -9.02 -18.77
CA CYS A 349 -8.75 -7.93 -17.79
C CYS A 349 -7.44 -7.15 -17.63
N ALA A 350 -6.30 -7.85 -17.60
CA ALA A 350 -4.99 -7.22 -17.52
C ALA A 350 -4.64 -6.41 -18.77
N GLY A 351 -5.06 -6.87 -19.95
CA GLY A 351 -4.91 -6.14 -21.22
C GLY A 351 -5.60 -4.77 -21.22
N LEU A 352 -6.68 -4.59 -20.45
CA LEU A 352 -7.32 -3.28 -20.29
C LEU A 352 -6.38 -2.25 -19.62
N ASN A 353 -5.36 -2.68 -18.88
CA ASN A 353 -4.36 -1.75 -18.35
C ASN A 353 -3.54 -1.04 -19.44
N ILE A 354 -3.49 -1.58 -20.67
CA ILE A 354 -2.86 -0.89 -21.81
C ILE A 354 -3.61 0.43 -22.10
N LEU A 355 -4.95 0.42 -22.04
CA LEU A 355 -5.76 1.63 -22.20
C LEU A 355 -5.47 2.63 -21.09
N LYS A 356 -5.34 2.16 -19.84
CA LYS A 356 -4.95 2.99 -18.69
C LYS A 356 -3.56 3.61 -18.90
N CYS A 357 -2.59 2.85 -19.42
CA CYS A 357 -1.27 3.38 -19.75
C CYS A 357 -1.32 4.45 -20.84
N ALA A 358 -2.11 4.23 -21.91
CA ALA A 358 -2.29 5.21 -22.98
C ALA A 358 -2.90 6.53 -22.45
N LEU A 359 -3.90 6.43 -21.57
CA LEU A 359 -4.49 7.59 -20.90
C LEU A 359 -3.45 8.30 -19.99
N GLY A 360 -2.67 7.53 -19.21
CA GLY A 360 -1.63 8.07 -18.34
C GLY A 360 -0.58 8.85 -19.14
N PHE A 361 -0.10 8.26 -20.23
CA PHE A 361 0.84 8.91 -21.14
C PHE A 361 0.28 10.21 -21.73
N ALA A 362 -0.98 10.20 -22.19
CA ALA A 362 -1.63 11.39 -22.72
C ALA A 362 -1.78 12.51 -21.67
N LEU A 363 -2.11 12.16 -20.42
CA LEU A 363 -2.26 13.12 -19.32
C LEU A 363 -0.92 13.70 -18.88
N VAL A 364 0.12 12.87 -18.75
CA VAL A 364 1.48 13.32 -18.41
C VAL A 364 2.04 14.22 -19.53
N ARG A 365 1.86 13.83 -20.80
CA ARG A 365 2.33 14.62 -21.95
C ARG A 365 1.64 15.96 -22.10
N ARG A 366 0.36 16.07 -21.69
CA ARG A 366 -0.38 17.34 -21.69
C ARG A 366 0.20 18.38 -20.72
N GLY A 367 1.04 18.00 -19.77
CA GLY A 367 1.77 18.92 -18.90
C GLY A 367 0.91 19.75 -17.93
N ARG A 368 -0.40 19.50 -17.83
CA ARG A 368 -1.29 20.24 -16.90
C ARG A 368 -0.94 20.07 -15.43
N TRP A 369 -0.14 19.05 -15.12
CA TRP A 369 0.39 18.76 -13.79
C TRP A 369 1.61 19.61 -13.41
N LEU A 370 2.23 20.33 -14.37
CA LEU A 370 3.36 21.24 -14.12
C LEU A 370 2.85 22.55 -13.49
N LYS A 371 2.40 22.48 -12.24
CA LYS A 371 1.87 23.62 -11.48
C LYS A 371 2.64 23.77 -10.18
N ASN A 372 2.95 25.02 -9.82
CA ASN A 372 3.55 25.31 -8.52
C ASN A 372 2.43 25.56 -7.49
N LEU A 373 2.17 24.54 -6.67
CA LEU A 373 1.15 24.58 -5.61
C LEU A 373 1.52 25.48 -4.42
N VAL A 374 2.74 26.02 -4.37
CA VAL A 374 3.23 26.89 -3.29
C VAL A 374 2.89 28.36 -3.55
N THR A 375 2.78 28.76 -4.82
CA THR A 375 2.54 30.15 -5.25
C THR A 375 1.10 30.45 -5.68
N GLU A 376 0.29 29.42 -5.97
CA GLU A 376 -1.17 29.51 -6.16
C GLU A 376 -1.92 29.35 -4.81
#